data_AF-A0A0R2ST42-F1
#
_entry.id   AF-A0A0R2ST42-F1
#
_cell.length_a   1.000
_cell.length_b   1.000
_cell.length_c   1.000
_cell.angle_alpha   90.00
_cell.angle_beta   90.00
_cell.angle_gamma   90.00
#
_symmetry.space_group_name_H-M   'P 1'
#
loop_
_entity.id
_entity.type
_entity.pdbx_description
1 polymer ?
#
loop_
_entity_poly.entity_id
_entity_poly.type
_entity_poly.pdbx_seq_one_letter_code
_entity_poly.pdbx_strand_id
1 'polypeptide(L)'
;MADFVAECRDLFSLDPQVARVVQGHAGVTIRYPDPSRLGVDRWLAMLAANAASSKACLVVDCGTALTVDKLNALGEHCGGYILPGLALMRRSLEENTRIRLDAGFQLGGSGLGHSTDEAVYHGSLAAAVALIVSTLEDASAGGSECELLVTGGGAVELMPHLLSRGAKLVPDLVLEGLSLAF
;
A
#
# COMPACT_ATOMS: atom_id res chain seq x y z
N MET A 1 -16.37 -15.82 3.06
CA MET A 1 -16.91 -14.49 3.40
C MET A 1 -18.33 -14.60 3.97
N ALA A 2 -19.27 -15.29 3.30
CA ALA A 2 -20.60 -15.54 3.86
C ALA A 2 -20.53 -16.25 5.24
N ASP A 3 -19.64 -17.23 5.36
CA ASP A 3 -19.43 -17.98 6.62
C ASP A 3 -18.91 -17.08 7.75
N PHE A 4 -17.94 -16.20 7.47
CA PHE A 4 -17.39 -15.26 8.46
C PHE A 4 -18.42 -14.22 8.94
N VAL A 5 -19.27 -13.71 8.03
CA VAL A 5 -20.33 -12.75 8.40
C VAL A 5 -21.38 -13.44 9.28
N ALA A 6 -21.73 -14.69 8.97
CA ALA A 6 -22.62 -15.49 9.80
C ALA A 6 -22.03 -15.75 11.18
N GLU A 7 -20.76 -16.17 11.25
CA GLU A 7 -20.03 -16.35 12.51
C GLU A 7 -20.00 -15.07 13.35
N CYS A 8 -19.72 -13.91 12.75
CA CYS A 8 -19.76 -12.63 13.46
C CYS A 8 -21.16 -12.32 14.00
N ARG A 9 -22.21 -12.61 13.23
CA ARG A 9 -23.59 -12.40 13.68
C ARG A 9 -23.93 -13.28 14.88
N ASP A 10 -23.52 -14.54 14.83
CA ASP A 10 -23.77 -15.51 15.89
C ASP A 10 -22.96 -15.19 17.16
N LEU A 11 -21.69 -14.81 17.00
CA LEU A 11 -20.79 -14.49 18.13
C LEU A 11 -21.13 -13.17 18.81
N PHE A 12 -21.46 -12.13 18.04
CA PHE A 12 -21.60 -10.77 18.57
C PHE A 12 -23.05 -10.28 18.65
N SER A 13 -24.02 -11.02 18.11
CA SER A 13 -25.42 -10.57 18.01
C SER A 13 -25.58 -9.22 17.30
N LEU A 14 -24.69 -8.95 16.33
CA LEU A 14 -24.68 -7.74 15.51
C LEU A 14 -24.75 -8.11 14.04
N ASP A 15 -25.35 -7.26 13.20
CA ASP A 15 -25.33 -7.45 11.75
C ASP A 15 -24.09 -6.76 11.15
N PRO A 16 -23.07 -7.50 10.69
CA PRO A 16 -21.84 -6.89 10.21
C PRO A 16 -22.06 -6.16 8.90
N GLN A 17 -21.60 -4.92 8.81
CA GLN A 17 -21.56 -4.20 7.54
C GLN A 17 -20.30 -4.59 6.77
N VAL A 18 -20.48 -4.88 5.47
CA VAL A 18 -19.38 -5.29 4.58
C VAL A 18 -19.11 -4.17 3.60
N ALA A 19 -17.92 -3.59 3.68
CA ALA A 19 -17.49 -2.54 2.78
C ALA A 19 -17.43 -3.05 1.34
N ARG A 20 -17.94 -2.26 0.40
CA ARG A 20 -17.91 -2.56 -1.03
C ARG A 20 -17.47 -1.33 -1.79
N VAL A 21 -16.56 -1.52 -2.73
CA VAL A 21 -16.11 -0.43 -3.59
C VAL A 21 -17.27 0.04 -4.46
N VAL A 22 -17.52 1.34 -4.43
CA VAL A 22 -18.47 2.04 -5.29
C VAL A 22 -17.73 3.11 -6.09
N GLN A 23 -18.34 3.60 -7.17
CA GLN A 23 -17.68 4.56 -8.06
C GLN A 23 -17.31 5.87 -7.35
N GLY A 24 -18.11 6.33 -6.39
CA GLY A 24 -17.83 7.54 -5.63
C GLY A 24 -18.38 7.46 -4.20
N HIS A 25 -17.57 7.85 -3.22
CA HIS A 25 -17.91 7.83 -1.80
C HIS A 25 -16.96 8.72 -0.98
N ALA A 26 -17.46 9.38 0.07
CA ALA A 26 -16.66 10.22 0.98
C ALA A 26 -15.65 11.16 0.29
N GLY A 27 -16.06 11.77 -0.82
CA GLY A 27 -15.23 12.70 -1.61
C GLY A 27 -14.22 12.03 -2.54
N VAL A 28 -14.12 10.70 -2.56
CA VAL A 28 -13.26 9.95 -3.48
C VAL A 28 -14.06 9.44 -4.67
N THR A 29 -13.51 9.57 -5.88
CA THR A 29 -14.06 8.99 -7.11
C THR A 29 -13.08 8.01 -7.74
N ILE A 30 -13.53 6.77 -7.98
CA ILE A 30 -12.76 5.70 -8.58
C ILE A 30 -12.83 5.78 -10.11
N ARG A 31 -11.71 5.59 -10.81
CA ARG A 31 -11.66 5.62 -12.28
C ARG A 31 -11.54 4.25 -12.96
N TYR A 32 -11.60 3.17 -12.19
CA TYR A 32 -11.80 1.85 -12.77
C TYR A 32 -13.15 1.84 -13.51
N PRO A 33 -13.20 1.31 -14.76
CA PRO A 33 -14.48 1.15 -15.46
C PRO A 33 -15.45 0.24 -14.72
N ASP A 34 -14.91 -0.74 -13.99
CA ASP A 34 -15.64 -1.61 -13.07
C ASP A 34 -15.02 -1.46 -11.66
N PRO A 35 -15.63 -0.67 -10.76
CA PRO A 35 -15.14 -0.46 -9.40
C PRO A 35 -14.99 -1.75 -8.60
N SER A 36 -15.77 -2.80 -8.91
CA SER A 36 -15.70 -4.07 -8.18
C SER A 36 -14.36 -4.79 -8.35
N ARG A 37 -13.56 -4.39 -9.36
CA ARG A 37 -12.22 -4.93 -9.60
C ARG A 37 -11.12 -4.23 -8.81
N LEU A 38 -11.42 -3.12 -8.14
CA LEU A 38 -10.49 -2.47 -7.23
C LEU A 38 -10.50 -3.20 -5.87
N GLY A 39 -9.33 -3.40 -5.28
CA GLY A 39 -9.20 -3.94 -3.93
C GLY A 39 -9.91 -3.05 -2.91
N VAL A 40 -10.71 -3.65 -2.02
CA VAL A 40 -11.45 -2.90 -1.01
C VAL A 40 -10.51 -2.22 -0.01
N ASP A 41 -9.41 -2.85 0.35
CA ASP A 41 -8.33 -2.30 1.17
C ASP A 41 -7.74 -1.01 0.58
N ARG A 42 -7.42 -1.03 -0.71
CA ARG A 42 -6.92 0.15 -1.46
C ARG A 42 -7.95 1.27 -1.47
N TRP A 43 -9.22 0.93 -1.70
CA TRP A 43 -10.31 1.90 -1.67
C TRP A 43 -10.45 2.56 -0.29
N LEU A 44 -10.47 1.77 0.79
CA LEU A 44 -10.55 2.28 2.16
C LEU A 44 -9.36 3.18 2.50
N ALA A 45 -8.14 2.76 2.17
CA ALA A 45 -6.95 3.58 2.40
C ALA A 45 -7.03 4.94 1.68
N MET A 46 -7.58 4.96 0.46
CA MET A 46 -7.86 6.19 -0.29
C MET A 46 -8.93 7.08 0.37
N LEU A 47 -9.99 6.50 0.95
CA LEU A 47 -10.98 7.27 1.70
C LEU A 47 -10.34 8.01 2.88
N ALA A 48 -9.52 7.30 3.67
CA ALA A 48 -8.82 7.88 4.81
C ALA A 48 -7.83 8.97 4.37
N ALA A 49 -7.04 8.70 3.33
CA ALA A 49 -6.08 9.66 2.78
C ALA A 49 -6.76 10.96 2.33
N ASN A 50 -7.89 10.86 1.63
CA ASN A 50 -8.68 12.01 1.19
C ASN A 50 -9.33 12.78 2.36
N ALA A 51 -9.75 12.07 3.41
CA ALA A 51 -10.31 12.72 4.60
C ALA A 51 -9.25 13.45 5.43
N ALA A 52 -8.01 12.95 5.44
CA ALA A 52 -6.90 13.54 6.19
C ALA A 52 -6.28 14.77 5.53
N SER A 53 -6.46 14.95 4.21
CA SER A 53 -5.81 16.01 3.45
C SER A 53 -6.59 16.44 2.21
N SER A 54 -6.60 17.75 1.95
CA SER A 54 -7.14 18.32 0.71
C SER A 54 -6.12 18.36 -0.44
N LYS A 55 -4.92 17.78 -0.25
CA LYS A 55 -3.86 17.75 -1.26
C LYS A 55 -3.95 16.47 -2.09
N ALA A 56 -3.29 16.46 -3.24
CA ALA A 56 -3.02 15.19 -3.92
C ALA A 56 -2.19 14.29 -2.99
N CYS A 57 -2.39 12.98 -3.08
CA CYS A 57 -1.61 12.04 -2.30
C CYS A 57 -1.29 10.76 -3.07
N LEU A 58 -0.15 10.19 -2.70
CA LEU A 58 0.29 8.86 -3.08
C LEU A 58 0.16 7.96 -1.85
N VAL A 59 -0.77 7.01 -1.94
CA VAL A 59 -1.05 6.04 -0.88
C VAL A 59 -0.28 4.76 -1.18
N VAL A 60 0.63 4.40 -0.29
CA VAL A 60 1.44 3.18 -0.37
C VAL A 60 1.03 2.24 0.75
N ASP A 61 0.53 1.05 0.40
CA ASP A 61 0.33 -0.04 1.36
C ASP A 61 1.33 -1.15 1.04
N CYS A 62 2.23 -1.42 1.99
CA CYS A 62 3.20 -2.49 1.90
C CYS A 62 2.82 -3.61 2.86
N GLY A 63 1.98 -4.53 2.41
CA GLY A 63 1.61 -5.76 3.12
C GLY A 63 2.10 -7.00 2.38
N THR A 64 1.21 -7.99 2.21
CA THR A 64 1.49 -9.16 1.36
C THR A 64 1.73 -8.74 -0.10
N ALA A 65 0.95 -7.77 -0.57
CA ALA A 65 1.20 -7.02 -1.79
C ALA A 65 1.71 -5.62 -1.43
N LEU A 66 2.45 -5.01 -2.35
CA LEU A 66 2.73 -3.58 -2.36
C LEU A 66 1.75 -2.92 -3.33
N THR A 67 0.96 -1.96 -2.85
CA THR A 67 0.09 -1.14 -3.71
C THR A 67 0.51 0.31 -3.64
N VAL A 68 0.40 1.00 -4.77
CA VAL A 68 0.71 2.44 -4.88
C VAL A 68 -0.43 3.09 -5.63
N ASP A 69 -1.23 3.92 -4.95
CA ASP A 69 -2.42 4.56 -5.51
C ASP A 69 -2.30 6.08 -5.47
N LYS A 70 -2.61 6.74 -6.59
CA LYS A 70 -2.59 8.20 -6.69
C LYS A 70 -4.02 8.74 -6.59
N LEU A 71 -4.23 9.65 -5.65
CA LEU A 71 -5.38 10.55 -5.62
C LEU A 71 -4.93 11.97 -5.99
N ASN A 72 -5.71 12.66 -6.80
CA ASN A 72 -5.50 14.10 -7.00
C ASN A 72 -6.21 14.91 -5.91
N ALA A 73 -6.01 16.23 -5.90
CA ALA A 73 -6.58 17.13 -4.89
C ALA A 73 -8.13 17.26 -4.96
N LEU A 74 -8.76 16.69 -5.99
CA LEU A 74 -10.22 16.60 -6.13
C LEU A 74 -10.79 15.26 -5.63
N GLY A 75 -9.93 14.40 -5.05
CA GLY A 75 -10.30 13.06 -4.60
C GLY A 75 -10.46 12.06 -5.75
N GLU A 76 -9.98 12.35 -6.95
CA GLU A 76 -10.07 11.40 -8.07
C GLU A 76 -8.90 10.40 -8.04
N HIS A 77 -9.25 9.11 -8.06
CA HIS A 77 -8.31 8.03 -8.27
C HIS A 77 -7.72 8.08 -9.68
N CYS A 78 -6.43 8.42 -9.74
CA CYS A 78 -5.69 8.56 -10.98
C CYS A 78 -5.18 7.21 -11.51
N GLY A 79 -5.37 6.13 -10.75
CA GLY A 79 -4.81 4.81 -11.01
C GLY A 79 -3.75 4.43 -9.98
N GLY A 80 -3.09 3.30 -10.21
CA GLY A 80 -2.08 2.79 -9.30
C GLY A 80 -1.45 1.49 -9.75
N TYR A 81 -0.53 0.99 -8.93
CA TYR A 81 0.23 -0.24 -9.17
C TYR A 81 -0.09 -1.30 -8.11
N ILE A 82 0.07 -2.57 -8.50
CA ILE A 82 0.07 -3.72 -7.59
C ILE A 82 1.33 -4.53 -7.90
N LEU A 83 2.13 -4.78 -6.87
CA LEU A 83 3.34 -5.58 -6.92
C LEU A 83 3.31 -6.60 -5.77
N PRO A 84 4.08 -7.69 -5.84
CA PRO A 84 4.36 -8.48 -4.64
C PRO A 84 4.97 -7.58 -3.56
N GLY A 85 4.56 -7.75 -2.30
CA GLY A 85 5.20 -7.08 -1.16
C GLY A 85 6.64 -7.59 -0.98
N LEU A 86 7.43 -6.92 -0.15
CA LEU A 86 8.87 -7.24 0.02
C LEU A 86 9.10 -8.71 0.40
N ALA A 87 8.36 -9.22 1.38
CA ALA A 87 8.44 -10.62 1.80
C ALA A 87 8.03 -11.59 0.67
N LEU A 88 7.00 -11.24 -0.10
CA LEU A 88 6.54 -12.08 -1.22
C LEU A 88 7.56 -12.09 -2.38
N MET A 89 8.19 -10.95 -2.69
CA MET A 89 9.29 -10.89 -3.66
C MET A 89 10.41 -11.86 -3.28
N ARG A 90 10.88 -11.79 -2.03
CA ARG A 90 11.95 -12.65 -1.50
C ARG A 90 11.56 -14.13 -1.53
N ARG A 91 10.37 -14.46 -1.00
CA ARG A 91 9.83 -15.82 -0.97
C ARG A 91 9.69 -16.41 -2.38
N SER A 92 9.26 -15.60 -3.35
CA SER A 92 9.10 -16.08 -4.72
C SER A 92 10.42 -16.57 -5.34
N LEU A 93 11.55 -15.95 -4.97
CA LEU A 93 12.88 -16.40 -5.40
C LEU A 93 13.29 -17.72 -4.74
N GLU A 94 12.97 -17.92 -3.47
CA GLU A 94 13.25 -19.19 -2.79
C GLU A 94 12.43 -20.35 -3.35
N GLU A 95 11.15 -20.10 -3.65
CA GLU A 95 10.22 -21.12 -4.16
C GLU A 95 10.52 -21.52 -5.61
N ASN A 96 10.95 -20.58 -6.44
CA ASN A 96 11.06 -20.79 -7.89
C ASN A 96 12.50 -20.89 -8.40
N THR A 97 13.50 -20.78 -7.53
CA THR A 97 14.92 -20.87 -7.90
C THR A 97 15.74 -21.70 -6.91
N ARG A 98 17.07 -21.72 -7.11
CA ARG A 98 18.02 -22.35 -6.18
C ARG A 98 18.46 -21.44 -5.03
N ILE A 99 17.98 -20.20 -4.98
CA ILE A 99 18.26 -19.25 -3.90
C ILE A 99 17.68 -19.78 -2.58
N ARG A 100 18.45 -19.71 -1.50
CA ARG A 100 18.01 -20.02 -0.14
C ARG A 100 18.50 -18.91 0.76
N LEU A 101 17.58 -18.23 1.43
CA LEU A 101 17.90 -17.11 2.30
C LEU A 101 18.09 -17.62 3.73
N ASP A 102 19.00 -17.00 4.47
CA ASP A 102 19.15 -17.27 5.89
C ASP A 102 17.99 -16.63 6.65
N ALA A 103 17.25 -17.44 7.42
CA ALA A 103 16.14 -17.00 8.25
C ALA A 103 16.55 -15.98 9.32
N GLY A 104 17.82 -15.99 9.74
CA GLY A 104 18.40 -15.04 10.68
C GLY A 104 19.00 -13.80 10.02
N PHE A 105 18.98 -13.70 8.69
CA PHE A 105 19.59 -12.57 8.00
C PHE A 105 18.88 -11.26 8.36
N GLN A 106 19.68 -10.26 8.72
CA GLN A 106 19.22 -8.91 8.99
C GLN A 106 19.92 -7.97 8.02
N LEU A 107 19.13 -7.22 7.25
CA LEU A 107 19.68 -6.29 6.28
C LEU A 107 20.39 -5.14 7.00
N GLY A 108 21.70 -5.03 6.81
CA GLY A 108 22.51 -3.93 7.28
C GLY A 108 22.72 -2.87 6.20
N GLY A 109 22.38 -1.61 6.49
CA GLY A 109 22.65 -0.49 5.59
C GLY A 109 21.92 -0.55 4.26
N SER A 110 22.45 0.14 3.26
CA SER A 110 21.88 0.27 1.92
C SER A 110 22.98 0.18 0.87
N GLY A 111 22.73 -0.50 -0.26
CA GLY A 111 23.68 -0.57 -1.35
C GLY A 111 23.48 -1.78 -2.26
N LEU A 112 24.51 -2.11 -3.01
CA LEU A 112 24.58 -3.36 -3.77
C LEU A 112 25.00 -4.49 -2.83
N GLY A 113 24.42 -5.68 -3.02
CA GLY A 113 24.75 -6.84 -2.21
C GLY A 113 26.02 -7.55 -2.65
N HIS A 114 26.78 -8.04 -1.67
CA HIS A 114 27.96 -8.89 -1.82
C HIS A 114 27.71 -10.34 -1.37
N SER A 115 26.49 -10.66 -0.93
CA SER A 115 25.99 -12.01 -0.70
C SER A 115 24.65 -12.22 -1.42
N THR A 116 24.19 -13.47 -1.51
CA THR A 116 22.86 -13.77 -2.07
C THR A 116 21.76 -13.11 -1.25
N ASP A 117 21.84 -13.19 0.07
CA ASP A 117 20.90 -12.54 0.98
C ASP A 117 20.87 -11.03 0.76
N GLU A 118 22.03 -10.36 0.77
CA GLU A 118 22.11 -8.92 0.53
C GLU A 118 21.57 -8.56 -0.86
N ALA A 119 21.90 -9.31 -1.91
CA ALA A 119 21.43 -9.02 -3.27
C ALA A 119 19.90 -9.12 -3.38
N VAL A 120 19.28 -10.10 -2.73
CA VAL A 120 17.83 -10.29 -2.73
C VAL A 120 17.12 -9.26 -1.87
N TYR A 121 17.62 -9.00 -0.67
CA TYR A 121 17.02 -8.02 0.24
C TYR A 121 17.19 -6.59 -0.27
N HIS A 122 18.38 -6.18 -0.71
CA HIS A 122 18.58 -4.88 -1.34
C HIS A 122 17.81 -4.75 -2.65
N GLY A 123 17.76 -5.80 -3.48
CA GLY A 123 17.04 -5.76 -4.76
C GLY A 123 15.53 -5.57 -4.59
N SER A 124 14.89 -6.33 -3.70
CA SER A 124 13.47 -6.19 -3.39
C SER A 124 13.13 -4.80 -2.83
N LEU A 125 13.95 -4.29 -1.91
CA LEU A 125 13.76 -2.97 -1.32
C LEU A 125 13.99 -1.84 -2.34
N ALA A 126 15.07 -1.92 -3.12
CA ALA A 126 15.39 -0.92 -4.13
C ALA A 126 14.30 -0.83 -5.20
N ALA A 127 13.74 -1.97 -5.63
CA ALA A 127 12.65 -1.99 -6.59
C ALA A 127 11.39 -1.27 -6.06
N ALA A 128 10.99 -1.56 -4.82
CA ALA A 128 9.85 -0.91 -4.18
C ALA A 128 10.08 0.60 -3.99
N VAL A 129 11.23 0.98 -3.42
CA VAL A 129 11.57 2.39 -3.19
C VAL A 129 11.65 3.16 -4.50
N ALA A 130 12.31 2.61 -5.53
CA ALA A 130 12.44 3.27 -6.82
C ALA A 130 11.07 3.54 -7.46
N LEU A 131 10.16 2.55 -7.44
CA LEU A 131 8.80 2.73 -7.95
C LEU A 131 8.05 3.83 -7.19
N ILE A 132 8.10 3.83 -5.86
CA ILE A 132 7.41 4.82 -5.03
C ILE A 132 7.96 6.22 -5.31
N VAL A 133 9.29 6.37 -5.33
CA VAL A 133 9.96 7.64 -5.57
C VAL A 133 9.68 8.16 -6.98
N SER A 134 9.80 7.33 -8.01
CA SER A 134 9.52 7.75 -9.39
C SER A 134 8.05 8.17 -9.54
N THR A 135 7.13 7.42 -8.93
CA THR A 135 5.70 7.74 -8.98
C THR A 135 5.39 9.04 -8.23
N LEU A 136 6.05 9.29 -7.11
CA LEU A 136 5.91 10.55 -6.36
C LEU A 136 6.45 11.75 -7.14
N GLU A 137 7.60 11.59 -7.80
CA GLU A 137 8.22 12.61 -8.64
C GLU A 137 7.32 12.95 -9.83
N ASP A 138 6.78 11.94 -10.52
CA ASP A 138 5.79 12.12 -11.59
C ASP A 138 4.51 12.78 -11.08
N ALA A 139 4.06 12.43 -9.86
CA ALA A 139 2.88 13.03 -9.26
C ALA A 139 3.08 14.49 -8.87
N SER A 140 4.31 14.89 -8.57
CA SER A 140 4.68 16.24 -8.16
C SER A 140 5.19 17.11 -9.33
N ALA A 141 5.22 16.54 -10.55
CA ALA A 141 5.65 17.24 -11.74
C ALA A 141 4.85 18.54 -11.96
N GLY A 142 5.54 19.61 -12.39
CA GLY A 142 4.91 20.92 -12.59
C GLY A 142 4.63 21.70 -11.30
N GLY A 143 5.21 21.29 -10.16
CA GLY A 143 5.15 22.04 -8.89
C GLY A 143 3.90 21.77 -8.05
N SER A 144 3.14 20.72 -8.38
CA SER A 144 2.01 20.29 -7.55
C SER A 144 2.53 19.57 -6.30
N GLU A 145 2.01 19.93 -5.13
CA GLU A 145 2.31 19.19 -3.90
C GLU A 145 1.56 17.85 -3.89
N CYS A 146 2.28 16.77 -3.60
CA CYS A 146 1.73 15.43 -3.43
C CYS A 146 2.24 14.84 -2.11
N GLU A 147 1.32 14.47 -1.21
CA GLU A 147 1.69 13.84 0.06
C GLU A 147 1.96 12.35 -0.13
N LEU A 148 3.01 11.83 0.51
CA LEU A 148 3.32 10.41 0.51
C LEU A 148 2.86 9.78 1.84
N LEU A 149 1.81 8.96 1.78
CA LEU A 149 1.29 8.22 2.92
C LEU A 149 1.69 6.74 2.78
N VAL A 150 2.24 6.16 3.83
CA VAL A 150 2.72 4.77 3.84
C VAL A 150 2.04 4.01 4.97
N THR A 151 1.57 2.80 4.69
CA THR A 151 0.96 1.87 5.65
C THR A 151 1.39 0.43 5.38
N GLY A 152 0.89 -0.51 6.18
CA GLY A 152 1.17 -1.94 6.04
C GLY A 152 2.42 -2.41 6.80
N GLY A 153 2.50 -3.73 7.04
CA GLY A 153 3.56 -4.33 7.87
C GLY A 153 4.97 -4.18 7.32
N GLY A 154 5.13 -4.09 6.00
CA GLY A 154 6.39 -3.84 5.31
C GLY A 154 6.80 -2.36 5.27
N ALA A 155 6.00 -1.44 5.81
CA ALA A 155 6.34 -0.02 5.88
C ALA A 155 7.62 0.22 6.70
N VAL A 156 7.88 -0.59 7.73
CA VAL A 156 9.07 -0.46 8.58
C VAL A 156 10.38 -0.54 7.77
N GLU A 157 10.42 -1.35 6.71
CA GLU A 157 11.58 -1.48 5.83
C GLU A 157 11.65 -0.33 4.82
N LEU A 158 10.52 0.24 4.41
CA LEU A 158 10.45 1.32 3.42
C LEU A 158 10.76 2.70 4.02
N MET A 159 10.24 2.98 5.21
CA MET A 159 10.27 4.32 5.81
C MET A 159 11.68 4.95 5.89
N PRO A 160 12.74 4.23 6.32
CA PRO A 160 14.09 4.81 6.35
C PRO A 160 14.55 5.41 5.01
N HIS A 161 14.05 4.88 3.90
CA HIS A 161 14.40 5.33 2.55
C HIS A 161 13.47 6.44 2.02
N LEU A 162 12.29 6.60 2.60
CA LEU A 162 11.24 7.52 2.15
C LEU A 162 11.10 8.77 3.03
N LEU A 163 11.69 8.79 4.22
CA LEU A 163 11.64 9.95 5.14
C LEU A 163 12.15 11.24 4.48
N SER A 164 13.24 11.17 3.71
CA SER A 164 13.77 12.33 2.98
C SER A 164 12.85 12.86 1.88
N ARG A 165 11.78 12.12 1.54
CA ARG A 165 10.74 12.48 0.59
C ARG A 165 9.45 12.93 1.27
N GLY A 166 9.47 13.13 2.59
CA GLY A 166 8.32 13.59 3.36
C GLY A 166 7.27 12.51 3.62
N ALA A 167 7.63 11.23 3.52
CA ALA A 167 6.72 10.13 3.79
C ALA A 167 6.18 10.18 5.23
N LYS A 168 4.88 9.91 5.38
CA LYS A 168 4.18 9.80 6.67
C LYS A 168 3.71 8.36 6.85
N LEU A 169 4.11 7.74 7.96
CA LEU A 169 3.60 6.43 8.35
C LEU A 169 2.22 6.59 8.99
N VAL A 170 1.22 5.86 8.47
CA VAL A 170 -0.15 5.82 9.01
C VAL A 170 -0.55 4.35 9.20
N PRO A 171 -0.27 3.75 10.37
CA PRO A 171 -0.44 2.31 10.57
C PRO A 171 -1.87 1.79 10.36
N ASP A 172 -2.87 2.58 10.76
CA ASP A 172 -4.27 2.17 10.77
C ASP A 172 -5.07 2.73 9.58
N LEU A 173 -4.39 3.15 8.50
CA LEU A 173 -5.01 3.87 7.37
C LEU A 173 -6.23 3.14 6.76
N VAL A 174 -6.16 1.82 6.63
CA VAL A 174 -7.27 1.01 6.12
C VAL A 174 -8.44 0.97 7.11
N LEU A 175 -8.17 0.92 8.42
CA LEU A 175 -9.19 0.90 9.47
C LEU A 175 -9.85 2.27 9.62
N GLU A 176 -9.07 3.35 9.53
CA GLU A 176 -9.60 4.71 9.43
C GLU A 176 -10.54 4.82 8.22
N GLY A 177 -10.14 4.27 7.08
CA GLY A 177 -10.95 4.22 5.87
C GLY A 177 -12.25 3.44 6.05
N LEU A 178 -12.20 2.31 6.76
CA LEU A 178 -13.37 1.50 7.08
C LEU A 178 -14.42 2.30 7.87
N SER A 179 -13.98 3.18 8.78
CA SER A 179 -14.90 4.05 9.52
C SER A 179 -15.65 5.07 8.65
N LEU A 180 -15.11 5.37 7.47
CA LEU A 180 -15.69 6.31 6.49
C LEU A 180 -16.54 5.60 5.43
N ALA A 181 -16.54 4.26 5.41
CA ALA A 181 -17.23 3.47 4.39
C ALA A 181 -18.75 3.34 4.62
N PHE A 182 -19.25 3.75 5.78
CA PHE A 182 -20.63 3.59 6.22
C PHE A 182 -21.23 4.89 6.77
#